data_AF-A0A329LU76-F1
#
_entry.id   AF-A0A329LU76-F1
#
_cell.length_a   1.000
_cell.length_b   1.000
_cell.length_c   1.000
_cell.angle_alpha   90.00
_cell.angle_beta   90.00
_cell.angle_gamma   90.00
#
_symmetry.space_group_name_H-M   'P 1'
#
loop_
_entity.id
_entity.type
_entity.pdbx_description
1 polymer ?
#
loop_
_entity_poly.entity_id
_entity_poly.type
_entity_poly.pdbx_seq_one_letter_code
_entity_poly.pdbx_strand_id
1 'polypeptide(L)'
;MDHEPARIVLVTGGSRGLGARVARQLGDADTHVVVTRDISDEFESAQVIDSIADRFGRLDTLILNSSDTLDTAADPGCAMRLNRDAQRRLALAALPMMPVGGRIVFVTSHQAHFFPDKAVPKGYTAVAASMRAGETALLTRRSEFRQAGVQLTVVSGDMNHMTFANAVVDAATTPNPASILFVGGADYLMTA
;
A
#
# COMPACT_ATOMS: atom_id res chain seq x y z
N MET A 1 -25.57 -0.84 -22.39
CA MET A 1 -25.34 0.32 -21.51
C MET A 1 -24.05 0.00 -20.78
N ASP A 2 -22.99 0.73 -21.07
CA ASP A 2 -21.71 0.51 -20.38
C ASP A 2 -21.91 0.94 -18.93
N HIS A 3 -21.88 -0.04 -18.03
CA HIS A 3 -21.98 0.19 -16.60
C HIS A 3 -20.67 0.83 -16.15
N GLU A 4 -20.70 2.10 -15.79
CA GLU A 4 -19.53 2.76 -15.20
C GLU A 4 -19.28 2.13 -13.82
N PRO A 5 -18.06 1.65 -13.54
CA PRO A 5 -17.75 1.03 -12.26
C PRO A 5 -18.03 2.00 -11.11
N ALA A 6 -18.66 1.51 -10.05
CA ALA A 6 -18.94 2.29 -8.86
C ALA A 6 -17.64 2.71 -8.13
N ARG A 7 -16.60 1.85 -8.17
CA ARG A 7 -15.32 2.06 -7.47
C ARG A 7 -14.12 1.92 -8.40
N ILE A 8 -13.16 2.83 -8.26
CA ILE A 8 -11.86 2.79 -8.92
C ILE A 8 -10.78 2.51 -7.88
N VAL A 9 -10.02 1.44 -8.08
CA VAL A 9 -8.99 1.00 -7.14
C VAL A 9 -7.65 0.87 -7.86
N LEU A 10 -6.60 1.47 -7.30
CA LEU A 10 -5.23 1.30 -7.77
C LEU A 10 -4.46 0.36 -6.83
N VAL A 11 -3.93 -0.74 -7.37
CA VAL A 11 -3.07 -1.69 -6.65
C VAL A 11 -1.65 -1.66 -7.20
N THR A 12 -0.72 -1.11 -6.42
CA THR A 12 0.71 -1.15 -6.73
C THR A 12 1.28 -2.56 -6.51
N GLY A 13 2.21 -3.01 -7.36
CA GLY A 13 2.71 -4.38 -7.29
C GLY A 13 1.64 -5.43 -7.64
N GLY A 14 0.59 -5.02 -8.35
CA GLY A 14 -0.59 -5.82 -8.68
C GLY A 14 -0.37 -6.90 -9.75
N SER A 15 0.80 -6.95 -10.39
CA SER A 15 1.09 -7.92 -11.46
C SER A 15 1.47 -9.32 -10.95
N ARG A 16 1.86 -9.47 -9.68
CA ARG A 16 2.27 -10.75 -9.08
C ARG A 16 2.05 -10.80 -7.57
N GLY A 17 2.26 -11.98 -6.97
CA GLY A 17 2.31 -12.16 -5.52
C GLY A 17 1.04 -11.71 -4.79
N LEU A 18 1.21 -11.03 -3.65
CA LEU A 18 0.13 -10.48 -2.84
C LEU A 18 -0.73 -9.47 -3.62
N GLY A 19 -0.11 -8.52 -4.31
CA GLY A 19 -0.83 -7.49 -5.06
C GLY A 19 -1.76 -8.08 -6.12
N ALA A 20 -1.31 -9.11 -6.85
CA ALA A 20 -2.17 -9.80 -7.81
C ALA A 20 -3.34 -10.54 -7.16
N ARG A 21 -3.16 -11.10 -5.95
CA ARG A 21 -4.24 -11.74 -5.20
C ARG A 21 -5.27 -10.70 -4.75
N VAL A 22 -4.82 -9.58 -4.19
CA VAL A 22 -5.67 -8.46 -3.77
C VAL A 22 -6.43 -7.87 -4.96
N ALA A 23 -5.75 -7.61 -6.07
CA ALA A 23 -6.38 -7.08 -7.28
C ALA A 23 -7.48 -8.01 -7.83
N ARG A 24 -7.24 -9.33 -7.83
CA ARG A 24 -8.24 -10.33 -8.26
C ARG A 24 -9.43 -10.42 -7.31
N GLN A 25 -9.21 -10.30 -6.00
CA GLN A 25 -10.29 -10.35 -5.02
C GLN A 25 -11.16 -9.09 -5.04
N LEU A 26 -10.60 -7.93 -5.40
CA LEU A 26 -11.34 -6.67 -5.52
C LEU A 26 -12.07 -6.52 -6.86
N GLY A 27 -11.61 -7.22 -7.91
CA GLY A 27 -12.22 -7.14 -9.23
C GLY A 27 -13.62 -7.78 -9.23
N ASP A 28 -14.64 -6.94 -9.37
CA ASP A 28 -16.03 -7.33 -9.53
C ASP A 28 -16.73 -6.41 -10.55
N ALA A 29 -18.03 -6.61 -10.78
CA ALA A 29 -18.79 -5.83 -11.78
C ALA A 29 -18.87 -4.32 -11.46
N ASP A 30 -18.71 -3.94 -10.19
CA ASP A 30 -18.82 -2.57 -9.71
C ASP A 30 -17.44 -1.95 -9.37
N THR A 31 -16.35 -2.70 -9.56
CA THR A 31 -15.02 -2.29 -9.13
C THR A 31 -14.01 -2.45 -10.25
N HIS A 32 -13.52 -1.31 -10.75
CA HIS A 32 -12.44 -1.28 -11.71
C HIS A 32 -11.08 -1.24 -10.99
N VAL A 33 -10.28 -2.28 -11.19
CA VAL A 33 -8.96 -2.40 -10.58
C VAL A 33 -7.87 -2.07 -11.60
N VAL A 34 -7.14 -1.00 -11.35
CA VAL A 34 -5.91 -0.63 -12.06
C VAL A 34 -4.72 -1.24 -11.32
N VAL A 35 -3.78 -1.84 -12.05
CA VAL A 35 -2.59 -2.47 -11.46
C VAL A 35 -1.31 -1.88 -12.03
N THR A 36 -0.30 -1.70 -11.18
CA THR A 36 1.07 -1.40 -11.62
C THR A 36 2.03 -2.51 -11.23
N ARG A 37 3.16 -2.61 -11.93
CA ARG A 37 4.21 -3.58 -11.58
C ARG A 37 5.05 -3.11 -10.39
N ASP A 38 5.55 -1.89 -10.45
CA ASP A 38 6.15 -1.17 -9.34
C ASP A 38 5.92 0.34 -9.54
N ILE A 39 6.56 1.16 -8.70
CA ILE A 39 6.39 2.61 -8.66
C ILE A 39 7.75 3.34 -8.55
N SER A 40 8.83 2.63 -8.88
CA SER A 40 10.21 3.10 -8.72
C SER A 40 10.51 4.24 -9.70
N ASP A 41 9.94 4.17 -10.90
CA ASP A 41 10.01 5.22 -11.89
C ASP A 41 8.98 6.31 -11.60
N GLU A 42 9.47 7.55 -11.50
CA GLU A 42 8.64 8.70 -11.16
C GLU A 42 7.64 9.06 -12.25
N PHE A 43 8.08 8.97 -13.51
CA PHE A 43 7.30 9.32 -14.68
C PHE A 43 6.20 8.29 -14.94
N GLU A 44 6.52 6.99 -14.89
CA GLU A 44 5.51 5.92 -15.04
C GLU A 44 4.45 6.01 -13.95
N SER A 45 4.86 6.27 -12.70
CA SER A 45 3.93 6.42 -11.59
C SER A 45 2.98 7.61 -11.78
N ALA A 46 3.49 8.74 -12.30
CA ALA A 46 2.68 9.92 -12.59
C ALA A 46 1.69 9.65 -13.74
N GLN A 47 2.15 9.00 -14.81
CA GLN A 47 1.29 8.61 -15.93
C GLN A 47 0.11 7.72 -15.52
N VAL A 48 0.31 6.83 -14.54
CA VAL A 48 -0.79 6.01 -14.01
C VAL A 48 -1.85 6.87 -13.33
N ILE A 49 -1.43 7.86 -12.54
CA ILE A 49 -2.35 8.79 -11.88
C ILE A 49 -3.08 9.66 -12.93
N ASP A 50 -2.36 10.20 -13.91
CA ASP A 50 -2.95 10.99 -14.99
C ASP A 50 -3.95 10.15 -15.81
N SER A 51 -3.60 8.90 -16.13
CA SER A 51 -4.50 7.99 -16.86
C SER A 51 -5.77 7.68 -16.07
N ILE A 52 -5.69 7.56 -14.75
CA ILE A 52 -6.85 7.36 -13.87
C ILE A 52 -7.71 8.63 -13.84
N ALA A 53 -7.09 9.80 -13.73
CA ALA A 53 -7.78 11.09 -13.75
C ALA A 53 -8.52 11.30 -15.08
N ASP A 54 -7.86 11.09 -16.21
CA ASP A 54 -8.43 11.30 -17.54
C ASP A 54 -9.58 10.33 -17.83
N ARG A 55 -9.48 9.08 -17.35
CA ARG A 55 -10.45 8.04 -17.66
C ARG A 55 -11.63 8.00 -16.70
N PHE A 56 -11.40 8.24 -15.42
CA PHE A 56 -12.40 8.04 -14.37
C PHE A 56 -12.70 9.29 -13.54
N GLY A 57 -11.83 10.31 -13.60
CA GLY A 57 -11.96 11.55 -12.83
C GLY A 57 -11.78 11.40 -11.32
N ARG A 58 -11.57 10.18 -10.80
CA ARG A 58 -11.49 9.88 -9.37
C ARG A 58 -10.65 8.63 -9.08
N LEU A 59 -10.17 8.54 -7.85
CA LEU A 59 -9.59 7.32 -7.29
C LEU A 59 -10.19 7.04 -5.90
N ASP A 60 -11.00 5.99 -5.78
CA ASP A 60 -11.69 5.68 -4.52
C ASP A 60 -10.76 4.99 -3.51
N THR A 61 -9.83 4.16 -3.98
CA THR A 61 -8.89 3.44 -3.10
C THR A 61 -7.52 3.26 -3.73
N LEU A 62 -6.48 3.51 -2.92
CA LEU A 62 -5.08 3.31 -3.26
C LEU A 62 -4.46 2.24 -2.34
N ILE A 63 -4.00 1.14 -2.92
CA ILE A 63 -3.30 0.06 -2.21
C ILE A 63 -1.80 0.15 -2.53
N LEU A 64 -1.06 0.63 -1.54
CA LEU A 64 0.39 0.77 -1.51
C LEU A 64 1.00 -0.56 -1.04
N ASN A 65 1.24 -1.47 -1.99
CA ASN A 65 1.73 -2.83 -1.81
C ASN A 65 3.11 -3.06 -2.47
N SER A 66 3.55 -2.20 -3.39
CA SER A 66 4.90 -2.32 -3.96
C SER A 66 5.98 -2.24 -2.87
N SER A 67 6.85 -3.24 -2.83
CA SER A 67 8.00 -3.24 -1.95
C SER A 67 9.22 -3.80 -2.67
N ASP A 68 10.39 -3.20 -2.46
CA ASP A 68 11.65 -3.84 -2.81
C ASP A 68 12.12 -4.72 -1.65
N THR A 69 12.41 -5.98 -1.97
CA THR A 69 13.02 -6.94 -1.06
C THR A 69 14.33 -7.49 -1.62
N LEU A 70 14.78 -7.04 -2.80
CA LEU A 70 15.89 -7.62 -3.53
C LEU A 70 17.05 -6.63 -3.64
N ASP A 71 18.25 -7.19 -3.46
CA ASP A 71 19.56 -6.65 -3.83
C ASP A 71 19.91 -5.22 -3.37
N THR A 72 19.69 -4.93 -2.09
CA THR A 72 20.26 -3.74 -1.43
C THR A 72 21.80 -3.71 -1.45
N ALA A 73 22.45 -4.80 -1.86
CA ALA A 73 23.90 -4.90 -1.99
C ALA A 73 24.43 -4.12 -3.20
N ALA A 74 23.64 -3.98 -4.27
CA ALA A 74 24.02 -3.23 -5.47
C ALA A 74 23.73 -1.73 -5.34
N ASP A 75 22.65 -1.35 -4.66
CA ASP A 75 22.31 0.05 -4.36
C ASP A 75 21.59 0.14 -2.99
N PRO A 76 22.29 0.58 -1.93
CA PRO A 76 21.71 0.75 -0.60
C PRO A 76 20.54 1.73 -0.55
N GLY A 77 20.44 2.69 -1.49
CA GLY A 77 19.38 3.67 -1.57
C GLY A 77 18.12 3.16 -2.27
N CYS A 78 18.20 2.07 -3.04
CA CYS A 78 17.08 1.54 -3.84
C CYS A 78 15.86 1.22 -2.96
N ALA A 79 16.09 0.54 -1.85
CA ALA A 79 15.02 0.18 -0.91
C ALA A 79 14.33 1.41 -0.31
N MET A 80 15.06 2.50 -0.02
CA MET A 80 14.47 3.75 0.48
C MET A 80 13.68 4.48 -0.60
N ARG A 81 14.20 4.53 -1.83
CA ARG A 81 13.51 5.17 -2.95
C ARG A 81 12.18 4.48 -3.24
N LEU A 82 12.13 3.14 -3.24
CA LEU A 82 10.87 2.43 -3.46
C LEU A 82 9.97 2.42 -2.22
N ASN A 83 10.44 1.90 -1.09
CA ASN A 83 9.58 1.62 0.07
C ASN A 83 9.12 2.88 0.83
N ARG A 84 9.84 4.01 0.68
CA ARG A 84 9.49 5.29 1.32
C ARG A 84 9.11 6.36 0.31
N ASP A 85 10.03 6.72 -0.58
CA ASP A 85 9.87 7.96 -1.37
C ASP A 85 8.81 7.82 -2.45
N ALA A 86 8.82 6.72 -3.21
CA ALA A 86 7.83 6.43 -4.23
C ALA A 86 6.43 6.22 -3.65
N GLN A 87 6.31 5.43 -2.58
CA GLN A 87 5.03 5.19 -1.89
C GLN A 87 4.40 6.50 -1.40
N ARG A 88 5.20 7.36 -0.73
CA ARG A 88 4.75 8.68 -0.27
C ARG A 88 4.37 9.59 -1.43
N ARG A 89 5.20 9.65 -2.48
CA ARG A 89 4.96 10.49 -3.66
C ARG A 89 3.65 10.11 -4.34
N LEU A 90 3.40 8.81 -4.54
CA LEU A 90 2.17 8.33 -5.16
C LEU A 90 0.93 8.64 -4.31
N ALA A 91 1.01 8.46 -2.99
CA ALA A 91 -0.08 8.82 -2.07
C ALA A 91 -0.45 10.30 -2.17
N LEU A 92 0.54 11.19 -2.23
CA LEU A 92 0.31 12.63 -2.35
C LEU A 92 -0.18 13.03 -3.74
N ALA A 93 0.28 12.38 -4.80
CA ALA A 93 -0.20 12.61 -6.17
C ALA A 93 -1.66 12.18 -6.35
N ALA A 94 -2.05 11.08 -5.70
CA ALA A 94 -3.43 10.58 -5.73
C ALA A 94 -4.40 11.44 -4.90
N LEU A 95 -3.95 12.00 -3.77
CA LEU A 95 -4.82 12.65 -2.79
C LEU A 95 -5.82 13.68 -3.38
N PRO A 96 -5.45 14.56 -4.34
CA PRO A 96 -6.36 15.58 -4.87
C PRO A 96 -7.57 15.04 -5.64
N MET A 97 -7.52 13.81 -6.16
CA MET A 97 -8.63 13.17 -6.89
C MET A 97 -9.38 12.13 -6.06
N MET A 98 -8.99 11.95 -4.80
CA MET A 98 -9.68 11.02 -3.90
C MET A 98 -10.93 11.70 -3.32
N PRO A 99 -12.12 11.09 -3.43
CA PRO A 99 -13.32 11.63 -2.84
C PRO A 99 -13.30 11.52 -1.30
N VAL A 100 -14.19 12.27 -0.64
CA VAL A 100 -14.47 12.08 0.79
C VAL A 100 -14.94 10.65 1.01
N GLY A 101 -14.32 9.94 1.96
CA GLY A 101 -14.51 8.50 2.17
C GLY A 101 -13.51 7.63 1.41
N GLY A 102 -12.62 8.22 0.62
CA GLY A 102 -11.54 7.52 -0.06
C GLY A 102 -10.56 6.86 0.91
N ARG A 103 -9.81 5.86 0.43
CA ARG A 103 -8.96 5.01 1.29
C ARG A 103 -7.55 4.85 0.76
N ILE A 104 -6.57 4.93 1.63
CA ILE A 104 -5.19 4.54 1.39
C ILE A 104 -4.88 3.35 2.29
N VAL A 105 -4.49 2.23 1.70
CA VAL A 105 -4.04 1.03 2.42
C VAL A 105 -2.56 0.85 2.19
N PHE A 106 -1.76 0.95 3.24
CA PHE A 106 -0.32 0.71 3.21
C PHE A 106 -0.01 -0.69 3.72
N VAL A 107 0.58 -1.51 2.86
CA VAL A 107 0.93 -2.90 3.18
C VAL A 107 2.36 -2.96 3.67
N THR A 108 2.56 -3.53 4.85
CA THR A 108 3.87 -3.71 5.49
C THR A 108 3.98 -5.11 6.11
N SER A 109 5.18 -5.47 6.55
CA SER A 109 5.43 -6.71 7.29
C SER A 109 5.52 -6.45 8.79
N HIS A 110 5.35 -7.48 9.61
CA HIS A 110 5.61 -7.36 11.06
C HIS A 110 7.05 -6.95 11.35
N GLN A 111 8.02 -7.53 10.62
CA GLN A 111 9.44 -7.22 10.78
C GLN A 111 9.74 -5.75 10.51
N ALA A 112 9.10 -5.16 9.50
CA ALA A 112 9.24 -3.73 9.20
C ALA A 112 8.50 -2.87 10.22
N HIS A 113 7.24 -3.20 10.52
CA HIS A 113 6.40 -2.42 11.41
C HIS A 113 7.00 -2.27 12.81
N PHE A 114 7.55 -3.34 13.36
CA PHE A 114 8.19 -3.36 14.68
C PHE A 114 9.68 -3.04 14.65
N PHE A 115 10.25 -2.60 13.53
CA PHE A 115 11.65 -2.18 13.48
C PHE A 115 11.83 -0.78 14.12
N PRO A 116 12.92 -0.52 14.86
CA PRO A 116 14.04 -1.41 15.21
C PRO A 116 13.84 -2.23 16.50
N ASP A 117 12.64 -2.17 17.09
CA ASP A 117 12.35 -2.74 18.41
C ASP A 117 12.33 -4.28 18.41
N LYS A 118 12.17 -4.92 17.24
CA LYS A 118 12.26 -6.38 17.08
C LYS A 118 13.37 -6.78 16.10
N ALA A 119 14.00 -7.91 16.42
CA ALA A 119 15.04 -8.50 15.58
C ALA A 119 14.49 -8.86 14.20
N VAL A 120 15.31 -8.65 13.18
CA VAL A 120 15.00 -8.99 11.79
C VAL A 120 16.03 -9.99 11.25
N PRO A 121 15.66 -10.87 10.30
CA PRO A 121 16.59 -11.81 9.70
C PRO A 121 17.83 -11.12 9.12
N LYS A 122 18.98 -11.80 9.17
CA LYS A 122 20.24 -11.30 8.60
C LYS A 122 20.03 -10.95 7.11
N GLY A 123 20.46 -9.76 6.71
CA GLY A 123 20.29 -9.26 5.34
C GLY A 123 18.95 -8.56 5.07
N TYR A 124 18.00 -8.58 6.01
CA TYR A 124 16.69 -7.93 5.84
C TYR A 124 16.62 -6.52 6.47
N THR A 125 17.64 -6.10 7.23
CA THR A 125 17.64 -4.83 7.98
C THR A 125 17.36 -3.61 7.11
N ALA A 126 17.99 -3.51 5.92
CA ALA A 126 17.77 -2.37 5.03
C ALA A 126 16.33 -2.30 4.51
N VAL A 127 15.73 -3.45 4.20
CA VAL A 127 14.33 -3.56 3.75
C VAL A 127 13.37 -3.22 4.88
N ALA A 128 13.57 -3.78 6.08
CA ALA A 128 12.74 -3.49 7.25
C ALA A 128 12.79 -1.99 7.61
N ALA A 129 13.99 -1.41 7.63
CA ALA A 129 14.17 0.01 7.90
C ALA A 129 13.49 0.90 6.85
N SER A 130 13.57 0.55 5.56
CA SER A 130 12.97 1.35 4.50
C SER A 130 11.45 1.27 4.47
N MET A 131 10.87 0.08 4.69
CA MET A 131 9.42 -0.10 4.85
C MET A 131 8.90 0.64 6.09
N ARG A 132 9.63 0.58 7.22
CA ARG A 132 9.31 1.35 8.43
C ARG A 132 9.35 2.85 8.18
N ALA A 133 10.34 3.32 7.43
CA ALA A 133 10.44 4.72 7.05
C ALA A 133 9.27 5.15 6.15
N GLY A 134 8.83 4.29 5.23
CA GLY A 134 7.63 4.52 4.41
C GLY A 134 6.35 4.62 5.25
N GLU A 135 6.16 3.68 6.17
CA GLU A 135 5.03 3.72 7.11
C GLU A 135 5.02 5.02 7.91
N THR A 136 6.16 5.40 8.50
CA THR A 136 6.32 6.62 9.28
C THR A 136 6.04 7.87 8.44
N ALA A 137 6.51 7.90 7.20
CA ALA A 137 6.29 9.01 6.28
C ALA A 137 4.80 9.23 5.97
N LEU A 138 4.03 8.14 5.81
CA LEU A 138 2.59 8.19 5.59
C LEU A 138 1.82 8.54 6.88
N LEU A 139 2.19 7.95 8.02
CA LEU A 139 1.56 8.23 9.31
C LEU A 139 1.75 9.69 9.75
N THR A 140 2.90 10.30 9.45
CA THR A 140 3.15 11.73 9.70
C THR A 140 2.18 12.64 8.93
N ARG A 141 1.65 12.15 7.80
CA ARG A 141 0.70 12.86 6.92
C ARG A 141 -0.75 12.53 7.22
N ARG A 142 -1.03 11.70 8.23
CA ARG A 142 -2.39 11.23 8.55
C ARG A 142 -3.40 12.36 8.76
N SER A 143 -2.98 13.50 9.33
CA SER A 143 -3.85 14.67 9.50
C SER A 143 -4.28 15.28 8.17
N GLU A 144 -3.36 15.34 7.19
CA GLU A 144 -3.58 15.85 5.84
C GLU A 144 -4.59 14.96 5.10
N PHE A 145 -4.38 13.63 5.13
CA PHE A 145 -5.34 12.67 4.56
C PHE A 145 -6.73 12.81 5.18
N ARG A 146 -6.80 12.90 6.51
CA ARG A 146 -8.08 13.05 7.22
C ARG A 146 -8.79 14.36 6.88
N GLN A 147 -8.06 15.46 6.69
CA GLN A 147 -8.63 16.75 6.26
C GLN A 147 -9.23 16.67 4.85
N ALA A 148 -8.63 15.88 3.96
CA ALA A 148 -9.19 15.56 2.65
C ALA A 148 -10.34 14.53 2.70
N GLY A 149 -10.72 14.03 3.88
CA GLY A 149 -11.73 13.00 4.03
C GLY A 149 -11.26 11.59 3.67
N VAL A 150 -9.94 11.37 3.55
CA VAL A 150 -9.31 10.10 3.17
C VAL A 150 -8.78 9.37 4.40
N GLN A 151 -9.04 8.07 4.47
CA GLN A 151 -8.61 7.22 5.59
C GLN A 151 -7.33 6.46 5.24
N LEU A 152 -6.34 6.51 6.13
CA LEU A 152 -5.11 5.71 6.03
C LEU A 152 -5.17 4.51 6.99
N THR A 153 -5.02 3.32 6.42
CA THR A 153 -4.90 2.04 7.14
C THR A 153 -3.56 1.39 6.85
N VAL A 154 -2.84 0.99 7.89
CA VAL A 154 -1.63 0.16 7.78
C VAL A 154 -2.01 -1.31 7.97
N VAL A 155 -1.60 -2.19 7.08
CA VAL A 155 -1.81 -3.64 7.21
C VAL A 155 -0.45 -4.28 7.41
N SER A 156 -0.19 -4.77 8.63
CA SER A 156 1.05 -5.41 9.03
C SER A 156 0.84 -6.90 9.26
N GLY A 157 1.68 -7.74 8.65
CA GLY A 157 1.51 -9.19 8.80
C GLY A 157 2.60 -10.03 8.20
N ASP A 158 2.41 -11.34 8.29
CA ASP A 158 3.15 -12.30 7.47
C ASP A 158 2.56 -12.34 6.06
N MET A 159 3.30 -11.77 5.11
CA MET A 159 2.89 -11.61 3.72
C MET A 159 2.70 -12.94 2.97
N ASN A 160 3.21 -14.06 3.52
CA ASN A 160 3.03 -15.39 2.93
C ASN A 160 1.72 -16.06 3.37
N HIS A 161 1.09 -15.55 4.42
CA HIS A 161 -0.12 -16.14 4.96
C HIS A 161 -1.31 -15.86 4.04
N MET A 162 -2.09 -16.89 3.70
CA MET A 162 -3.20 -16.75 2.73
C MET A 162 -4.26 -15.73 3.16
N THR A 163 -4.43 -15.52 4.46
CA THR A 163 -5.38 -14.54 5.02
C THR A 163 -4.91 -13.09 4.90
N PHE A 164 -3.64 -12.85 4.54
CA PHE A 164 -3.10 -11.50 4.45
C PHE A 164 -3.73 -10.70 3.31
N ALA A 165 -3.97 -11.35 2.16
CA ALA A 165 -4.71 -10.73 1.05
C ALA A 165 -6.12 -10.29 1.49
N ASN A 166 -6.82 -11.14 2.23
CA ASN A 166 -8.16 -10.84 2.74
C ASN A 166 -8.14 -9.61 3.66
N ALA A 167 -7.16 -9.49 4.56
CA ALA A 167 -7.06 -8.33 5.43
C ALA A 167 -6.79 -7.02 4.67
N VAL A 168 -6.01 -7.07 3.57
CA VAL A 168 -5.79 -5.90 2.70
C VAL A 168 -7.11 -5.54 1.97
N VAL A 169 -7.86 -6.52 1.50
CA VAL A 169 -9.18 -6.32 0.89
C VAL A 169 -10.18 -5.77 1.91
N ASP A 170 -10.20 -6.28 3.12
CA ASP A 170 -11.05 -5.80 4.21
C ASP A 170 -10.72 -4.36 4.56
N ALA A 171 -9.42 -3.99 4.61
CA ALA A 171 -8.99 -2.60 4.80
C ALA A 171 -9.47 -1.66 3.67
N ALA A 172 -9.55 -2.17 2.44
CA ALA A 172 -9.97 -1.41 1.27
C ALA A 172 -11.49 -1.26 1.15
N THR A 173 -12.27 -2.15 1.78
CA THR A 173 -13.73 -2.26 1.55
C THR A 173 -14.57 -1.99 2.79
N THR A 174 -14.03 -2.24 3.99
CA THR A 174 -14.77 -2.08 5.25
C THR A 174 -15.09 -0.59 5.51
N PRO A 175 -16.30 -0.27 5.98
CA PRO A 175 -16.60 1.05 6.52
C PRO A 175 -15.79 1.30 7.81
N ASN A 176 -15.01 2.38 7.85
CA ASN A 176 -14.19 2.77 9.01
C ASN A 176 -13.28 1.65 9.56
N PRO A 177 -12.33 1.14 8.75
CA PRO A 177 -11.35 0.16 9.22
C PRO A 177 -10.50 0.75 10.36
N ALA A 178 -9.97 -0.14 11.20
CA ALA A 178 -8.99 0.25 12.20
C ALA A 178 -7.78 0.92 11.52
N SER A 179 -7.12 1.84 12.23
CA SER A 179 -5.95 2.56 11.71
C SER A 179 -4.79 1.64 11.34
N ILE A 180 -4.67 0.52 12.04
CA ILE A 180 -3.66 -0.52 11.84
C ILE A 180 -4.35 -1.87 11.99
N LEU A 181 -4.12 -2.79 11.05
CA LEU A 181 -4.54 -4.18 11.09
C LEU A 181 -3.32 -5.08 11.22
N PHE A 182 -3.32 -5.93 12.24
CA PHE A 182 -2.29 -6.94 12.44
C PHE A 182 -2.84 -8.30 12.00
N VAL A 183 -2.08 -9.02 11.18
CA VAL A 183 -2.51 -10.28 10.58
C VAL A 183 -1.46 -11.36 10.78
N GLY A 184 -1.88 -12.53 11.25
CA GLY A 184 -0.99 -13.65 11.56
C GLY A 184 -0.67 -13.77 13.05
N GLY A 185 0.30 -14.64 13.37
CA GLY A 185 0.59 -15.05 14.74
C GLY A 185 1.06 -13.93 15.68
N ALA A 186 0.72 -14.08 16.95
CA ALA A 186 1.10 -13.15 18.03
C ALA A 186 2.59 -13.19 18.39
N ASP A 187 3.38 -14.07 17.77
CA ASP A 187 4.82 -14.19 18.00
C ASP A 187 5.55 -12.87 17.68
N TYR A 188 5.04 -12.10 16.71
CA TYR A 188 5.49 -10.75 16.42
C TYR A 188 4.86 -9.67 17.30
N LEU A 189 3.88 -9.99 18.15
CA LEU A 189 3.26 -9.07 19.12
C LEU A 189 3.85 -9.22 20.52
N MET A 190 4.35 -10.41 20.88
CA MET A 190 5.01 -10.67 22.16
C MET A 190 6.42 -10.06 22.14
N THR A 191 6.70 -9.10 23.02
CA THR A 191 8.07 -8.61 23.29
C THR A 191 8.90 -9.74 23.88
N ALA A 192 10.14 -9.91 23.38
CA ALA A 192 11.16 -10.69 24.08
C ALA A 192 11.62 -9.97 25.34
#